data_AF-A0A1W7AAH3-F1
#
_entry.id   AF-A0A1W7AAH3-F1
#
_cell.length_a   1.000
_cell.length_b   1.000
_cell.length_c   1.000
_cell.angle_alpha   90.00
_cell.angle_beta   90.00
_cell.angle_gamma   90.00
#
_symmetry.space_group_name_H-M   'P 1'
#
loop_
_entity.id
_entity.type
_entity.pdbx_description
1 polymer ?
#
loop_
_entity_poly.entity_id
_entity_poly.type
_entity_poly.pdbx_seq_one_letter_code
_entity_poly.pdbx_strand_id
1 'polypeptide(L)'
;MKAVAIIAEYNPFHNGHLFHINKIKSAFPEHIIVAIMSGQFTQRGEPAFVSKFQRAQMAIQHVDLVVELPQFYAMSYADDFAYGGVTVAHMLQADTLSFGSESNDLKALMHEAIRLDNTEPTQRDRGYAALMSNGLKSNDILAVQYIRQGMHCPGLSFYPIQRVSNAYLDESLTGEISSATAIRKAYYDAANFQQALPQSSLQYIADPLNKDTLFQLLKYRIVSSDLSTLRTIYTMYEGLEYRIKKYIHEAESYDHLIERLSTKRYTKARIRRLLTSILLNVPESKPQIEAIRVLAMNEQGRNYIKHVKSACPVPIITNINKQNVHYFSLEVKATDVYSILTGQSQTEFNNPVIYKRP
;
A
#
# COMPACT_ATOMS: atom_id res chain seq x y z
N MET A 1 -18.87 -16.10 -10.25
CA MET A 1 -19.08 -14.78 -9.63
C MET A 1 -18.06 -13.83 -10.23
N LYS A 2 -18.42 -12.56 -10.47
CA LYS A 2 -17.52 -11.54 -11.03
C LYS A 2 -17.03 -10.59 -9.94
N ALA A 3 -15.84 -10.02 -10.11
CA ALA A 3 -15.23 -9.14 -9.13
C ALA A 3 -14.46 -7.99 -9.74
N VAL A 4 -14.61 -6.83 -9.09
CA VAL A 4 -13.77 -5.65 -9.31
C VAL A 4 -12.74 -5.57 -8.18
N ALA A 5 -11.46 -5.66 -8.53
CA ALA A 5 -10.36 -5.44 -7.61
C ALA A 5 -9.99 -3.96 -7.52
N ILE A 6 -9.59 -3.52 -6.32
CA ILE A 6 -9.01 -2.20 -6.05
C ILE A 6 -7.71 -2.43 -5.28
N ILE A 7 -6.60 -1.88 -5.77
CA ILE A 7 -5.33 -1.86 -5.01
C ILE A 7 -5.28 -0.54 -4.22
N ALA A 8 -5.18 -0.62 -2.89
CA ALA A 8 -5.36 0.55 -2.02
C ALA A 8 -4.46 0.55 -0.79
N GLU A 9 -4.34 1.72 -0.16
CA GLU A 9 -3.70 1.86 1.16
C GLU A 9 -4.69 2.26 2.25
N TYR A 10 -5.75 3.00 1.89
CA TYR A 10 -6.75 3.55 2.81
C TYR A 10 -6.15 4.21 4.05
N ASN A 11 -5.27 5.19 3.85
CA ASN A 11 -4.41 5.75 4.90
C ASN A 11 -4.73 7.21 5.33
N PRO A 12 -5.90 7.53 5.95
CA PRO A 12 -7.03 6.65 6.31
C PRO A 12 -8.04 6.43 5.16
N PHE A 13 -9.05 5.59 5.40
CA PHE A 13 -10.23 5.52 4.53
C PHE A 13 -11.01 6.84 4.63
N HIS A 14 -11.32 7.46 3.48
CA HIS A 14 -11.88 8.81 3.40
C HIS A 14 -12.91 8.90 2.26
N ASN A 15 -13.63 10.02 2.16
CA ASN A 15 -14.75 10.16 1.21
C ASN A 15 -14.33 10.01 -0.27
N GLY A 16 -13.09 10.37 -0.63
CA GLY A 16 -12.56 10.06 -1.97
C GLY A 16 -12.51 8.56 -2.30
N HIS A 17 -12.22 7.68 -1.32
CA HIS A 17 -12.26 6.23 -1.50
C HIS A 17 -13.71 5.73 -1.61
N LEU A 18 -14.60 6.26 -0.78
CA LEU A 18 -16.03 5.97 -0.85
C LEU A 18 -16.63 6.36 -2.20
N PHE A 19 -16.25 7.53 -2.73
CA PHE A 19 -16.65 7.97 -4.06
C PHE A 19 -16.21 6.98 -5.15
N HIS A 20 -14.95 6.53 -5.13
CA HIS A 20 -14.43 5.53 -6.06
C HIS A 20 -15.25 4.23 -5.98
N ILE A 21 -15.45 3.69 -4.77
CA ILE A 21 -16.23 2.47 -4.55
C ILE A 21 -17.68 2.62 -5.04
N ASN A 22 -18.31 3.77 -4.80
CA ASN A 22 -19.68 4.03 -5.27
C ASN A 22 -19.77 4.07 -6.80
N LYS A 23 -18.76 4.64 -7.48
CA LYS A 23 -18.67 4.59 -8.95
C LYS A 23 -18.55 3.16 -9.47
N ILE A 24 -17.78 2.30 -8.79
CA ILE A 24 -17.69 0.87 -9.13
C ILE A 24 -19.05 0.21 -8.95
N LYS A 25 -19.73 0.40 -7.81
CA LYS A 25 -21.07 -0.17 -7.56
C LYS A 25 -22.09 0.24 -8.63
N SER A 26 -22.04 1.50 -9.08
CA SER A 26 -22.93 1.97 -10.16
C SER A 26 -22.60 1.34 -11.51
N ALA A 27 -21.32 1.14 -11.84
CA ALA A 27 -20.90 0.57 -13.12
C ALA A 27 -21.00 -0.97 -13.17
N PHE A 28 -20.85 -1.62 -12.02
CA PHE A 28 -20.77 -3.08 -11.87
C PHE A 28 -21.68 -3.59 -10.74
N PRO A 29 -23.02 -3.42 -10.84
CA PRO A 29 -23.94 -3.71 -9.74
C PRO A 29 -23.93 -5.18 -9.28
N GLU A 30 -23.59 -6.11 -10.18
CA GLU A 30 -23.53 -7.55 -9.91
C GLU A 30 -22.13 -8.06 -9.51
N HIS A 31 -21.14 -7.17 -9.43
CA HIS A 31 -19.76 -7.57 -9.08
C HIS A 31 -19.54 -7.37 -7.59
N ILE A 32 -18.83 -8.32 -6.99
CA ILE A 32 -18.28 -8.13 -5.65
C ILE A 32 -17.03 -7.23 -5.75
N ILE A 33 -16.75 -6.48 -4.69
CA ILE A 33 -15.60 -5.57 -4.65
C ILE A 33 -14.53 -6.14 -3.71
N VAL A 34 -13.33 -6.36 -4.26
CA VAL A 34 -12.15 -6.86 -3.55
C VAL A 34 -11.14 -5.73 -3.36
N ALA A 35 -10.90 -5.32 -2.12
CA ALA A 35 -9.81 -4.40 -1.79
C ALA A 35 -8.53 -5.19 -1.45
N ILE A 36 -7.47 -4.95 -2.22
CA ILE A 36 -6.12 -5.45 -1.98
C ILE A 36 -5.34 -4.33 -1.30
N MET A 37 -5.24 -4.41 0.02
CA MET A 37 -4.86 -3.28 0.87
C MET A 37 -3.46 -3.45 1.45
N SER A 38 -2.62 -2.41 1.37
CA SER A 38 -1.33 -2.39 2.07
C SER A 38 -1.49 -2.74 3.56
N GLY A 39 -0.56 -3.55 4.07
CA GLY A 39 -0.42 -3.90 5.47
C GLY A 39 0.00 -2.72 6.35
N GLN A 40 0.76 -2.98 7.40
CA GLN A 40 1.09 -1.94 8.40
C GLN A 40 2.00 -0.84 7.87
N PHE A 41 2.73 -1.07 6.78
CA PHE A 41 3.55 -0.07 6.12
C PHE A 41 3.11 0.11 4.67
N THR A 42 3.16 1.36 4.23
CA THR A 42 2.60 1.84 2.95
C THR A 42 3.67 2.01 1.87
N GLN A 43 3.26 2.18 0.62
CA GLN A 43 4.10 2.36 -0.56
C GLN A 43 4.97 3.63 -0.49
N ARG A 44 4.58 4.56 0.38
CA ARG A 44 5.34 5.78 0.68
C ARG A 44 6.53 5.52 1.61
N GLY A 45 6.70 4.31 2.12
CA GLY A 45 7.76 3.95 3.08
C GLY A 45 7.48 4.54 4.46
N GLU A 46 6.23 4.49 4.89
CA GLU A 46 5.78 5.04 6.17
C GLU A 46 4.82 4.04 6.84
N PRO A 47 4.81 3.95 8.19
CA PRO A 47 3.76 3.23 8.90
C PRO A 47 2.39 3.80 8.54
N ALA A 48 1.38 2.93 8.48
CA ALA A 48 0.00 3.34 8.26
C ALA A 48 -0.49 4.18 9.44
N PHE A 49 -1.29 5.20 9.13
CA PHE A 49 -1.86 6.15 10.07
C PHE A 49 -2.69 5.48 11.16
N VAL A 50 -3.40 4.40 10.80
CA VAL A 50 -4.06 3.49 11.72
C VAL A 50 -3.84 2.05 11.25
N SER A 51 -3.99 1.09 12.16
CA SER A 51 -3.65 -0.31 11.91
C SER A 51 -4.38 -0.87 10.68
N LYS A 52 -3.78 -1.86 10.02
CA LYS A 52 -4.44 -2.57 8.92
C LYS A 52 -5.78 -3.18 9.33
N PHE A 53 -5.94 -3.59 10.59
CA PHE A 53 -7.19 -4.13 11.11
C PHE A 53 -8.27 -3.04 11.20
N GLN A 54 -7.93 -1.86 11.73
CA GLN A 54 -8.82 -0.69 11.74
C GLN A 54 -9.19 -0.24 10.32
N ARG A 55 -8.23 -0.19 9.38
CA ARG A 55 -8.52 0.16 7.97
C ARG A 55 -9.39 -0.88 7.28
N ALA A 56 -9.20 -2.17 7.58
CA ALA A 56 -10.06 -3.23 7.08
C ALA A 56 -11.50 -3.11 7.63
N GLN A 57 -11.66 -2.74 8.90
CA GLN A 57 -12.97 -2.42 9.50
C GLN A 57 -13.67 -1.25 8.79
N MET A 58 -12.92 -0.19 8.44
CA MET A 58 -13.47 0.93 7.66
C MET A 58 -13.88 0.48 6.25
N ALA A 59 -13.01 -0.25 5.56
CA ALA A 59 -13.21 -0.64 4.17
C ALA A 59 -14.37 -1.62 4.00
N ILE A 60 -14.49 -2.63 4.87
CA ILE A 60 -15.54 -3.67 4.76
C ILE A 60 -16.96 -3.12 4.93
N GLN A 61 -17.10 -1.89 5.44
CA GLN A 61 -18.40 -1.21 5.42
C GLN A 61 -18.91 -0.98 3.99
N HIS A 62 -17.99 -0.86 3.03
CA HIS A 62 -18.26 -0.42 1.67
C HIS A 62 -17.86 -1.43 0.58
N VAL A 63 -16.98 -2.39 0.88
CA VAL A 63 -16.56 -3.48 -0.03
C VAL A 63 -16.95 -4.85 0.52
N ASP A 64 -16.71 -5.92 -0.26
CA ASP A 64 -17.12 -7.29 0.10
C ASP A 64 -15.99 -8.14 0.67
N LEU A 65 -14.76 -7.87 0.23
CA LEU A 65 -13.56 -8.60 0.64
C LEU A 65 -12.38 -7.63 0.77
N VAL A 66 -11.63 -7.74 1.85
CA VAL A 66 -10.36 -7.05 2.06
C VAL A 66 -9.27 -8.09 2.25
N VAL A 67 -8.27 -8.10 1.37
CA VAL A 67 -7.07 -8.92 1.48
C VAL A 67 -5.84 -8.04 1.67
N GLU A 68 -4.84 -8.56 2.36
CA GLU A 68 -3.57 -7.86 2.55
C GLU A 68 -2.71 -7.99 1.29
N LEU A 69 -2.21 -6.86 0.79
CA LEU A 69 -1.11 -6.82 -0.15
C LEU A 69 0.16 -7.24 0.59
N PRO A 70 0.90 -8.28 0.15
CA PRO A 70 2.04 -8.75 0.91
C PRO A 70 3.05 -7.63 1.15
N GLN A 71 3.59 -7.59 2.37
CA GLN A 71 4.24 -6.41 2.94
C GLN A 71 5.46 -5.97 2.14
N PHE A 72 6.19 -6.91 1.52
CA PHE A 72 7.28 -6.58 0.60
C PHE A 72 6.78 -5.66 -0.51
N TYR A 73 5.75 -6.09 -1.24
CA TYR A 73 5.17 -5.33 -2.36
C TYR A 73 4.53 -4.03 -1.92
N ALA A 74 3.86 -4.04 -0.76
CA ALA A 74 3.17 -2.88 -0.22
C ALA A 74 4.09 -1.68 0.02
N MET A 75 5.38 -1.90 0.31
CA MET A 75 6.36 -0.84 0.57
C MET A 75 7.31 -0.56 -0.60
N SER A 76 7.18 -1.29 -1.70
CA SER A 76 8.08 -1.19 -2.85
C SER A 76 7.77 0.02 -3.76
N TYR A 77 8.61 0.19 -4.78
CA TYR A 77 8.36 1.12 -5.88
C TYR A 77 7.06 0.79 -6.63
N ALA A 78 6.57 1.75 -7.43
CA ALA A 78 5.33 1.61 -8.20
C ALA A 78 5.26 0.35 -9.06
N ASP A 79 6.40 -0.10 -9.62
CA ASP A 79 6.50 -1.34 -10.39
C ASP A 79 6.14 -2.57 -9.53
N ASP A 80 6.91 -2.83 -8.48
CA ASP A 80 6.70 -3.97 -7.60
C ASP A 80 5.35 -3.88 -6.85
N PHE A 81 4.93 -2.68 -6.44
CA PHE A 81 3.63 -2.45 -5.83
C PHE A 81 2.49 -2.88 -6.78
N ALA A 82 2.58 -2.47 -8.05
CA ALA A 82 1.64 -2.88 -9.08
C ALA A 82 1.71 -4.39 -9.34
N TYR A 83 2.91 -4.96 -9.44
CA TYR A 83 3.09 -6.40 -9.62
C TYR A 83 2.40 -7.18 -8.51
N GLY A 84 2.64 -6.84 -7.24
CA GLY A 84 2.04 -7.54 -6.11
C GLY A 84 0.52 -7.43 -6.11
N GLY A 85 -0.02 -6.23 -6.31
CA GLY A 85 -1.47 -6.01 -6.31
C GLY A 85 -2.18 -6.68 -7.48
N VAL A 86 -1.62 -6.57 -8.70
CA VAL A 86 -2.16 -7.22 -9.90
C VAL A 86 -2.07 -8.74 -9.79
N THR A 87 -0.97 -9.27 -9.27
CA THR A 87 -0.80 -10.72 -9.05
C THR A 87 -1.85 -11.25 -8.08
N VAL A 88 -2.08 -10.56 -6.95
CA VAL A 88 -3.14 -10.93 -6.01
C VAL A 88 -4.52 -10.84 -6.66
N ALA A 89 -4.79 -9.79 -7.43
CA ALA A 89 -6.07 -9.64 -8.16
C ALA A 89 -6.30 -10.80 -9.14
N HIS A 90 -5.26 -11.18 -9.89
CA HIS A 90 -5.31 -12.29 -10.84
C HIS A 90 -5.49 -13.64 -10.15
N MET A 91 -4.73 -13.91 -9.06
CA MET A 91 -4.87 -15.13 -8.26
C MET A 91 -6.25 -15.27 -7.63
N LEU A 92 -6.91 -14.15 -7.32
CA LEU A 92 -8.29 -14.12 -6.85
C LEU A 92 -9.33 -14.14 -7.98
N GLN A 93 -8.92 -14.18 -9.25
CA GLN A 93 -9.81 -14.17 -10.42
C GLN A 93 -10.71 -12.92 -10.50
N ALA A 94 -10.15 -11.75 -10.17
CA ALA A 94 -10.80 -10.51 -10.53
C ALA A 94 -10.81 -10.35 -12.05
N ASP A 95 -11.96 -10.01 -12.62
CA ASP A 95 -12.12 -9.75 -14.06
C ASP A 95 -11.90 -8.27 -14.40
N THR A 96 -11.94 -7.39 -13.39
CA THR A 96 -11.76 -5.97 -13.57
C THR A 96 -10.85 -5.41 -12.47
N LEU A 97 -9.85 -4.63 -12.84
CA LEU A 97 -9.05 -3.82 -11.93
C LEU A 97 -9.44 -2.35 -12.07
N SER A 98 -9.92 -1.75 -10.98
CA SER A 98 -10.27 -0.34 -10.95
C SER A 98 -9.27 0.48 -10.14
N PHE A 99 -8.91 1.65 -10.67
CA PHE A 99 -7.95 2.58 -10.08
C PHE A 99 -8.38 4.03 -10.31
N GLY A 100 -7.99 4.92 -9.40
CA GLY A 100 -8.17 6.35 -9.62
C GLY A 100 -7.20 6.85 -10.70
N SER A 101 -7.64 7.79 -11.52
CA SER A 101 -6.83 8.43 -12.56
C SER A 101 -7.11 9.92 -12.59
N GLU A 102 -6.08 10.72 -12.86
CA GLU A 102 -6.23 12.16 -13.07
C GLU A 102 -6.66 12.51 -14.50
N SER A 103 -6.30 11.68 -15.49
CA SER A 103 -6.72 11.86 -16.89
C SER A 103 -8.04 11.16 -17.22
N ASN A 104 -8.32 10.04 -16.55
CA ASN A 104 -9.40 9.09 -16.87
C ASN A 104 -9.41 8.67 -18.35
N ASP A 105 -8.24 8.69 -19.01
CA ASP A 105 -8.07 8.30 -20.40
C ASP A 105 -7.37 6.93 -20.46
N LEU A 106 -8.19 5.87 -20.48
CA LEU A 106 -7.68 4.51 -20.55
C LEU A 106 -6.79 4.27 -21.77
N LYS A 107 -7.08 4.91 -22.92
CA LYS A 107 -6.31 4.69 -24.15
C LYS A 107 -4.91 5.28 -24.02
N ALA A 108 -4.82 6.51 -23.50
CA ALA A 108 -3.53 7.14 -23.24
C ALA A 108 -2.70 6.36 -22.21
N LEU A 109 -3.33 5.89 -21.13
CA LEU A 109 -2.66 5.08 -20.11
C LEU A 109 -2.17 3.73 -20.67
N MET A 110 -2.97 3.07 -21.51
CA MET A 110 -2.56 1.84 -22.19
C MET A 110 -1.40 2.06 -23.15
N HIS A 111 -1.39 3.19 -23.89
CA HIS A 111 -0.28 3.53 -24.77
C HIS A 111 1.04 3.67 -24.00
N GLU A 112 1.03 4.42 -22.90
CA GLU A 112 2.22 4.58 -22.05
C GLU A 112 2.65 3.27 -21.40
N ALA A 113 1.70 2.41 -21.00
CA ALA A 113 1.98 1.09 -20.44
C ALA A 113 2.68 0.17 -21.45
N ILE A 114 2.19 0.10 -22.68
CA ILE A 114 2.82 -0.69 -23.76
C ILE A 114 4.20 -0.14 -24.09
N ARG A 115 4.36 1.19 -24.16
CA ARG A 115 5.68 1.81 -24.39
C ARG A 115 6.67 1.42 -23.30
N LEU A 116 6.25 1.45 -22.04
CA LEU A 116 7.09 1.09 -20.91
C LEU A 116 7.41 -0.42 -20.88
N ASP A 117 6.46 -1.28 -21.25
CA ASP A 117 6.68 -2.73 -21.34
C ASP A 117 7.77 -3.08 -22.35
N ASN A 118 7.73 -2.44 -23.51
CA ASN A 118 8.72 -2.58 -24.58
C ASN A 118 10.07 -1.89 -24.29
N THR A 119 10.19 -1.17 -23.17
CA THR A 119 11.45 -0.55 -22.76
C THR A 119 12.29 -1.55 -21.98
N GLU A 120 13.57 -1.68 -22.34
CA GLU A 120 14.54 -2.55 -21.66
C GLU A 120 14.53 -2.35 -20.13
N PRO A 121 14.53 -3.42 -19.31
CA PRO A 121 14.44 -3.32 -17.85
C PRO A 121 15.45 -2.34 -17.23
N THR A 122 16.69 -2.31 -17.74
CA THR A 122 17.77 -1.42 -17.29
C THR A 122 17.49 0.07 -17.53
N GLN A 123 16.54 0.39 -18.41
CA GLN A 123 16.13 1.75 -18.75
C GLN A 123 14.78 2.14 -18.13
N ARG A 124 14.05 1.21 -17.51
CA ARG A 124 12.73 1.48 -16.89
C ARG A 124 12.81 2.44 -15.70
N ASP A 125 13.95 2.51 -15.01
CA ASP A 125 14.20 3.53 -13.99
C ASP A 125 14.18 4.96 -14.56
N ARG A 126 14.57 5.13 -15.83
CA ARG A 126 14.38 6.39 -16.58
C ARG A 126 12.93 6.54 -17.04
N GLY A 127 12.21 5.44 -17.24
CA GLY A 127 10.79 5.40 -17.59
C GLY A 127 9.91 6.13 -16.57
N TYR A 128 10.12 5.97 -15.26
CA TYR A 128 9.34 6.71 -14.25
C TYR A 128 9.55 8.23 -14.37
N ALA A 129 10.81 8.66 -14.52
CA ALA A 129 11.12 10.07 -14.74
C ALA A 129 10.53 10.59 -16.06
N ALA A 130 10.54 9.75 -17.11
CA ALA A 130 9.94 10.08 -18.40
C ALA A 130 8.41 10.23 -18.32
N LEU A 131 7.70 9.36 -17.56
CA LEU A 131 6.26 9.50 -17.34
C LEU A 131 5.93 10.82 -16.65
N MET A 132 6.70 11.21 -15.63
CA MET A 132 6.57 12.52 -14.98
C MET A 132 6.86 13.67 -15.96
N SER A 133 7.89 13.56 -16.81
CA SER A 133 8.22 14.55 -17.84
C SER A 133 7.12 14.67 -18.91
N ASN A 134 6.39 13.59 -19.17
CA ASN A 134 5.22 13.57 -20.07
C ASN A 134 3.95 14.16 -19.40
N GLY A 135 4.07 14.69 -18.17
CA GLY A 135 2.98 15.36 -17.46
C GLY A 135 2.03 14.41 -16.72
N LEU A 136 2.30 13.11 -16.65
CA LEU A 136 1.48 12.20 -15.86
C LEU A 136 1.61 12.50 -14.37
N LYS A 137 0.48 12.45 -13.68
CA LYS A 137 0.39 12.63 -12.23
C LYS A 137 0.54 11.29 -11.51
N SER A 138 0.61 11.34 -10.17
CA SER A 138 0.97 10.17 -9.37
C SER A 138 0.00 9.00 -9.51
N ASN A 139 -1.32 9.22 -9.66
CA ASN A 139 -2.26 8.11 -9.82
C ASN A 139 -2.22 7.57 -11.26
N ASP A 140 -2.06 8.43 -12.26
CA ASP A 140 -1.83 8.00 -13.65
C ASP A 140 -0.55 7.16 -13.80
N ILE A 141 0.53 7.50 -13.09
CA ILE A 141 1.75 6.67 -13.08
C ILE A 141 1.50 5.29 -12.48
N LEU A 142 0.75 5.22 -11.38
CA LEU A 142 0.34 3.93 -10.81
C LEU A 142 -0.56 3.16 -11.77
N ALA A 143 -1.50 3.83 -12.43
CA ALA A 143 -2.39 3.24 -13.43
C ALA A 143 -1.61 2.62 -14.60
N VAL A 144 -0.61 3.33 -15.13
CA VAL A 144 0.29 2.79 -16.17
C VAL A 144 0.99 1.52 -15.70
N GLN A 145 1.45 1.48 -14.44
CA GLN A 145 2.09 0.30 -13.87
C GLN A 145 1.11 -0.87 -13.68
N TYR A 146 -0.10 -0.60 -13.21
CA TYR A 146 -1.16 -1.61 -13.11
C TYR A 146 -1.52 -2.20 -14.47
N ILE A 147 -1.66 -1.36 -15.50
CA ILE A 147 -1.98 -1.80 -16.86
C ILE A 147 -0.83 -2.63 -17.44
N ARG A 148 0.42 -2.17 -17.27
CA ARG A 148 1.61 -2.90 -17.75
C ARG A 148 1.72 -4.28 -17.09
N GLN A 149 1.48 -4.39 -15.80
CA GLN A 149 1.52 -5.70 -15.13
C GLN A 149 0.29 -6.55 -15.51
N GLY A 150 -0.88 -5.93 -15.62
CA GLY A 150 -2.15 -6.62 -15.86
C GLY A 150 -2.35 -7.09 -17.31
N MET A 151 -1.69 -6.51 -18.31
CA MET A 151 -1.79 -6.99 -19.70
C MET A 151 -1.24 -8.42 -19.87
N HIS A 152 -0.42 -8.88 -18.93
CA HIS A 152 0.08 -10.25 -18.85
C HIS A 152 -0.85 -11.19 -18.06
N CYS A 153 -2.00 -10.69 -17.58
CA CYS A 153 -3.01 -11.44 -16.82
C CYS A 153 -4.27 -11.65 -17.68
N PRO A 154 -4.48 -12.82 -18.31
CA PRO A 154 -5.63 -13.06 -19.17
C PRO A 154 -6.96 -12.85 -18.44
N GLY A 155 -7.88 -12.16 -19.11
CA GLY A 155 -9.23 -11.90 -18.59
C GLY A 155 -9.33 -10.71 -17.63
N LEU A 156 -8.22 -10.03 -17.29
CA LEU A 156 -8.23 -8.82 -16.47
C LEU A 156 -8.45 -7.58 -17.35
N SER A 157 -9.57 -6.88 -17.12
CA SER A 157 -9.89 -5.59 -17.74
C SER A 157 -9.55 -4.42 -16.80
N PHE A 158 -9.49 -3.20 -17.33
CA PHE A 158 -9.11 -2.00 -16.57
C PHE A 158 -10.23 -0.97 -16.57
N TYR A 159 -10.52 -0.41 -15.40
CA TYR A 159 -11.57 0.58 -15.23
C TYR A 159 -11.07 1.81 -14.46
N PRO A 160 -10.51 2.84 -15.15
CA PRO A 160 -10.13 4.08 -14.50
C PRO A 160 -11.37 4.84 -14.02
N ILE A 161 -11.22 5.53 -12.88
CA ILE A 161 -12.20 6.50 -12.39
C ILE A 161 -11.51 7.84 -12.19
N GLN A 162 -12.08 8.88 -12.81
CA GLN A 162 -11.64 10.27 -12.63
C GLN A 162 -11.67 10.65 -11.14
N ARG A 163 -10.53 11.10 -10.62
CA ARG A 163 -10.45 11.62 -9.25
C ARG A 163 -11.15 12.97 -9.15
N VAL A 164 -11.89 13.15 -8.05
CA VAL A 164 -12.60 14.40 -7.71
C VAL A 164 -11.81 15.28 -6.73
N SER A 165 -10.53 15.00 -6.49
CA SER A 165 -9.70 15.84 -5.60
C SER A 165 -8.83 16.82 -6.39
N ASN A 166 -8.58 17.99 -5.79
CA ASN A 166 -7.45 18.85 -6.14
C ASN A 166 -6.12 18.10 -5.92
N ALA A 167 -5.02 18.64 -6.45
CA ALA A 167 -3.73 17.97 -6.64
C ALA A 167 -3.33 17.02 -5.48
N TYR A 168 -2.78 15.84 -5.82
CA TYR A 168 -2.38 14.74 -4.91
C TYR A 168 -1.44 15.13 -3.74
N LEU A 169 -0.94 16.36 -3.72
CA LEU A 169 -0.03 16.94 -2.73
C LEU A 169 -0.61 18.15 -1.99
N ASP A 170 -1.90 18.46 -2.17
CA ASP A 170 -2.50 19.51 -1.37
C ASP A 170 -2.54 19.03 0.09
N GLU A 171 -1.78 19.73 0.92
CA GLU A 171 -1.72 19.53 2.37
C GLU A 171 -2.89 20.22 3.08
N SER A 172 -3.69 20.99 2.33
CA SER A 172 -4.84 21.72 2.84
C SER A 172 -6.11 20.89 2.71
N LEU A 173 -7.01 21.00 3.68
CA LEU A 173 -8.35 20.44 3.56
C LEU A 173 -9.15 21.23 2.53
N THR A 174 -9.81 20.53 1.61
CA THR A 174 -10.60 21.11 0.51
C THR A 174 -12.10 20.86 0.66
N GLY A 175 -12.55 20.52 1.87
CA GLY A 175 -13.92 20.13 2.19
C GLY A 175 -14.09 18.62 2.31
N GLU A 176 -15.24 18.11 1.86
CA GLU A 176 -15.65 16.70 2.05
C GLU A 176 -14.75 15.69 1.34
N ILE A 177 -14.13 16.05 0.21
CA ILE A 177 -13.16 15.21 -0.49
C ILE A 177 -11.80 15.90 -0.37
N SER A 178 -11.00 15.40 0.57
CA SER A 178 -9.63 15.86 0.82
C SER A 178 -8.61 14.73 0.62
N SER A 179 -7.35 15.09 0.39
CA SER A 179 -6.27 14.10 0.23
C SER A 179 -5.99 13.38 1.55
N ALA A 180 -5.58 12.10 1.49
CA ALA A 180 -5.17 11.36 2.67
C ALA A 180 -4.05 12.08 3.45
N THR A 181 -3.13 12.77 2.75
CA THR A 181 -2.06 13.55 3.36
C THR A 181 -2.59 14.77 4.12
N ALA A 182 -3.51 15.54 3.54
CA ALA A 182 -4.16 16.67 4.22
C ALA A 182 -4.92 16.23 5.48
N ILE A 183 -5.62 15.09 5.41
CA ILE A 183 -6.34 14.51 6.55
C ILE A 183 -5.37 14.16 7.69
N ARG A 184 -4.27 13.45 7.39
CA ARG A 184 -3.25 13.10 8.40
C ARG A 184 -2.62 14.35 9.02
N LYS A 185 -2.28 15.35 8.19
CA LYS A 185 -1.73 16.62 8.66
C LYS A 185 -2.71 17.34 9.60
N ALA A 186 -3.97 17.49 9.17
CA ALA A 186 -5.01 18.10 9.98
C ALA A 186 -5.23 17.39 11.32
N TYR A 187 -5.13 16.05 11.37
CA TYR A 187 -5.17 15.32 12.63
C TYR A 187 -4.04 15.71 13.58
N TYR A 188 -2.79 15.74 13.11
CA TYR A 188 -1.64 16.12 13.95
C TYR A 188 -1.66 17.60 14.35
N ASP A 189 -2.22 18.46 13.51
CA ASP A 189 -2.39 19.89 13.78
C ASP A 189 -3.64 20.18 14.65
N ALA A 190 -4.34 19.14 15.14
CA ALA A 190 -5.58 19.25 15.90
C ALA A 190 -6.69 20.08 15.19
N ALA A 191 -6.71 20.05 13.85
CA ALA A 191 -7.70 20.70 13.01
C ALA A 191 -8.90 19.77 12.70
N ASN A 192 -10.02 20.33 12.25
CA ASN A 192 -11.23 19.57 11.92
C ASN A 192 -11.10 18.85 10.56
N PHE A 193 -10.86 17.54 10.60
CA PHE A 193 -10.76 16.66 9.42
C PHE A 193 -11.98 15.75 9.23
N GLN A 194 -12.90 15.71 10.19
CA GLN A 194 -13.98 14.72 10.30
C GLN A 194 -14.89 14.72 9.07
N GLN A 195 -15.16 15.90 8.50
CA GLN A 195 -15.96 16.06 7.27
C GLN A 195 -15.37 15.35 6.05
N ALA A 196 -14.06 15.04 6.05
CA ALA A 196 -13.40 14.35 4.94
C ALA A 196 -13.50 12.81 5.04
N LEU A 197 -14.07 12.29 6.12
CA LEU A 197 -14.20 10.85 6.39
C LEU A 197 -15.68 10.43 6.37
N PRO A 198 -15.99 9.19 5.97
CA PRO A 198 -17.29 8.61 6.23
C PRO A 198 -17.54 8.49 7.74
N GLN A 199 -18.78 8.66 8.17
CA GLN A 199 -19.17 8.53 9.58
C GLN A 199 -18.72 7.20 10.21
N SER A 200 -18.81 6.11 9.43
CA SER A 200 -18.38 4.77 9.85
C SER A 200 -16.89 4.66 10.17
N SER A 201 -16.05 5.55 9.61
CA SER A 201 -14.61 5.54 9.81
C SER A 201 -14.15 6.30 11.06
N LEU A 202 -14.95 7.23 11.58
CA LEU A 202 -14.52 8.15 12.64
C LEU A 202 -14.11 7.45 13.94
N GLN A 203 -14.79 6.36 14.30
CA GLN A 203 -14.53 5.59 15.52
C GLN A 203 -13.14 4.92 15.55
N TYR A 204 -12.48 4.80 14.39
CA TYR A 204 -11.22 4.07 14.26
C TYR A 204 -9.99 4.98 14.18
N ILE A 205 -10.16 6.30 14.30
CA ILE A 205 -9.07 7.28 14.31
C ILE A 205 -8.72 7.59 15.78
N ALA A 206 -7.92 6.73 16.42
CA ALA A 206 -7.66 6.84 17.86
C ALA A 206 -6.16 6.86 18.26
N ASP A 207 -5.26 6.33 17.44
CA ASP A 207 -3.91 5.98 17.91
C ASP A 207 -2.81 6.69 17.09
N PRO A 208 -2.22 7.79 17.60
CA PRO A 208 -1.18 8.50 16.87
C PRO A 208 0.11 7.67 16.83
N LEU A 209 0.72 7.61 15.65
CA LEU A 209 2.08 7.07 15.52
C LEU A 209 3.08 7.88 16.34
N ASN A 210 3.85 7.22 17.21
CA ASN A 210 4.94 7.84 17.92
C ASN A 210 6.20 7.92 17.03
N LYS A 211 6.39 9.08 16.39
CA LYS A 211 7.53 9.33 15.48
C LYS A 211 8.89 9.24 16.20
N ASP A 212 8.96 9.57 17.49
CA ASP A 212 10.20 9.47 18.25
C ASP A 212 10.57 8.01 18.48
N THR A 213 9.59 7.16 18.82
CA THR A 213 9.79 5.71 18.95
C THR A 213 10.21 5.10 17.62
N LEU A 214 9.58 5.50 16.50
CA LEU A 214 10.01 5.10 15.16
C LEU A 214 11.48 5.43 14.91
N PHE A 215 11.89 6.66 15.23
CA PHE A 215 13.27 7.08 15.05
C PHE A 215 14.24 6.29 15.93
N GLN A 216 13.91 6.06 17.20
CA GLN A 216 14.78 5.31 18.12
C GLN A 216 14.96 3.85 17.69
N LEU A 217 13.89 3.16 17.27
CA LEU A 217 13.99 1.78 16.76
C LEU A 217 14.85 1.71 15.51
N LEU A 218 14.66 2.65 14.58
CA LEU A 218 15.47 2.73 13.36
C LEU A 218 16.93 3.05 13.67
N LYS A 219 17.20 3.99 14.60
CA LYS A 219 18.54 4.36 15.04
C LYS A 219 19.26 3.17 15.66
N TYR A 220 18.61 2.44 16.56
CA TYR A 220 19.14 1.19 17.10
C TYR A 220 19.47 0.19 15.99
N ARG A 221 18.54 -0.04 15.05
CA ARG A 221 18.73 -0.99 13.94
C ARG A 221 19.92 -0.63 13.06
N ILE A 222 20.05 0.64 12.68
CA ILE A 222 21.17 1.12 11.86
C ILE A 222 22.50 1.01 12.62
N VAL A 223 22.54 1.46 13.88
CA VAL A 223 23.79 1.48 14.67
C VAL A 223 24.29 0.06 14.92
N SER A 224 23.40 -0.88 15.25
CA SER A 224 23.74 -2.28 15.54
C SER A 224 24.05 -3.15 14.31
N SER A 225 23.59 -2.77 13.11
CA SER A 225 23.86 -3.55 11.88
C SER A 225 25.26 -3.29 11.34
N ASP A 226 25.96 -4.29 10.84
CA ASP A 226 27.21 -4.07 10.10
C ASP A 226 26.95 -3.68 8.63
N LEU A 227 28.00 -3.27 7.91
CA LEU A 227 27.87 -2.88 6.50
C LEU A 227 27.42 -4.06 5.62
N SER A 228 27.85 -5.28 5.95
CA SER A 228 27.49 -6.47 5.17
C SER A 228 25.99 -6.75 5.25
N THR A 229 25.39 -6.66 6.45
CA THR A 229 23.94 -6.80 6.64
C THR A 229 23.19 -5.69 5.91
N LEU A 230 23.62 -4.43 6.07
CA LEU A 230 22.94 -3.29 5.44
C LEU A 230 22.89 -3.40 3.91
N ARG A 231 23.93 -3.96 3.28
CA ARG A 231 23.97 -4.19 1.83
C ARG A 231 22.93 -5.17 1.33
N THR A 232 22.48 -6.10 2.16
CA THR A 232 21.46 -7.10 1.79
C THR A 232 20.02 -6.57 1.89
N ILE A 233 19.84 -5.32 2.32
CA ILE A 233 18.52 -4.72 2.50
C ILE A 233 17.95 -4.28 1.15
N TYR A 234 16.69 -4.64 0.88
CA TYR A 234 15.98 -4.18 -0.32
C TYR A 234 16.02 -2.66 -0.45
N THR A 235 16.33 -2.19 -1.66
CA THR A 235 16.56 -0.78 -2.05
C THR A 235 17.84 -0.14 -1.51
N MET A 236 18.76 -0.91 -0.93
CA MET A 236 20.11 -0.41 -0.61
C MET A 236 20.91 -0.25 -1.91
N TYR A 237 21.23 0.98 -2.28
CA TYR A 237 22.13 1.26 -3.40
C TYR A 237 23.56 1.38 -2.91
N GLU A 238 24.53 0.93 -3.72
CA GLU A 238 25.96 1.02 -3.40
C GLU A 238 26.36 2.42 -2.92
N GLY A 239 26.98 2.47 -1.75
CA GLY A 239 27.45 3.71 -1.13
C GLY A 239 26.46 4.32 -0.12
N LEU A 240 25.16 3.97 -0.18
CA LEU A 240 24.17 4.48 0.78
C LEU A 240 24.38 3.93 2.18
N GLU A 241 24.87 2.71 2.33
CA GLU A 241 25.14 2.10 3.63
C GLU A 241 26.15 2.91 4.44
N TYR A 242 27.19 3.45 3.77
CA TYR A 242 28.18 4.33 4.38
C TYR A 242 27.58 5.69 4.75
N ARG A 243 26.76 6.25 3.85
CA ARG A 243 26.08 7.52 4.06
C ARG A 243 25.13 7.45 5.27
N ILE A 244 24.39 6.37 5.40
CA ILE A 244 23.47 6.10 6.52
C ILE A 244 24.25 5.99 7.83
N LYS A 245 25.31 5.18 7.86
CA LYS A 245 26.18 5.04 9.03
C LYS A 245 26.81 6.35 9.47
N LYS A 246 27.15 7.24 8.52
CA LYS A 246 27.65 8.57 8.84
C LYS A 246 26.58 9.46 9.50
N TYR A 247 25.43 9.63 8.84
CA TYR A 247 24.45 10.63 9.26
C TYR A 247 23.53 10.20 10.41
N ILE A 248 23.46 8.91 10.74
CA ILE A 248 22.61 8.45 11.85
C ILE A 248 23.04 8.99 13.22
N HIS A 249 24.34 9.31 13.38
CA HIS A 249 24.88 9.88 14.62
C HIS A 249 24.59 11.38 14.75
N GLU A 250 24.43 12.08 13.62
CA GLU A 250 24.12 13.52 13.55
C GLU A 250 22.60 13.77 13.58
N ALA A 251 21.78 12.78 13.22
CA ALA A 251 20.34 12.94 13.13
C ALA A 251 19.67 13.01 14.51
N GLU A 252 18.78 13.99 14.64
CA GLU A 252 18.01 14.28 15.85
C GLU A 252 16.58 13.74 15.78
N SER A 253 16.06 13.51 14.57
CA SER A 253 14.72 13.00 14.32
C SER A 253 14.66 12.19 13.03
N TYR A 254 13.56 11.46 12.82
CA TYR A 254 13.30 10.72 11.57
C TYR A 254 13.30 11.66 10.35
N ASP A 255 12.64 12.81 10.46
CA ASP A 255 12.56 13.79 9.37
C ASP A 255 13.92 14.43 9.10
N HIS A 256 14.71 14.76 10.14
CA HIS A 256 16.08 15.27 9.99
C HIS A 256 16.98 14.24 9.29
N LEU A 257 16.90 12.94 9.65
CA LEU A 257 17.66 11.89 8.98
C LEU A 257 17.31 11.81 7.47
N ILE A 258 16.03 11.86 7.12
CA ILE A 258 15.60 11.85 5.72
C ILE A 258 16.21 13.01 4.94
N GLU A 259 16.23 14.21 5.54
CA GLU A 259 16.80 15.41 4.91
C GLU A 259 18.30 15.29 4.68
N ARG A 260 19.05 14.76 5.65
CA ARG A 260 20.50 14.52 5.52
C ARG A 260 20.82 13.47 4.45
N LEU A 261 20.00 12.44 4.32
CA LEU A 261 20.21 11.35 3.36
C LEU A 261 19.76 11.71 1.94
N SER A 262 18.76 12.56 1.79
CA SER A 262 18.18 12.91 0.49
C SER A 262 19.17 13.67 -0.40
N THR A 263 19.13 13.39 -1.69
CA THR A 263 19.94 14.07 -2.72
C THR A 263 19.12 14.21 -4.01
N LYS A 264 19.67 14.85 -5.06
CA LYS A 264 19.04 14.85 -6.40
C LYS A 264 18.82 13.42 -6.94
N ARG A 265 19.69 12.47 -6.58
CA ARG A 265 19.59 11.05 -6.99
C ARG A 265 18.62 10.26 -6.10
N TYR A 266 18.58 10.58 -4.80
CA TYR A 266 17.80 9.87 -3.80
C TYR A 266 16.70 10.78 -3.25
N THR A 267 15.50 10.65 -3.79
CA THR A 267 14.33 11.42 -3.35
C THR A 267 13.92 11.06 -1.92
N LYS A 268 13.22 11.96 -1.22
CA LYS A 268 12.69 11.68 0.14
C LYS A 268 11.88 10.38 0.19
N ALA A 269 11.08 10.08 -0.85
CA ALA A 269 10.31 8.84 -0.96
C ALA A 269 11.20 7.59 -1.08
N ARG A 270 12.31 7.66 -1.83
CA ARG A 270 13.30 6.57 -1.92
C ARG A 270 13.93 6.30 -0.56
N ILE A 271 14.35 7.35 0.14
CA ILE A 271 14.94 7.23 1.46
C ILE A 271 13.95 6.64 2.48
N ARG A 272 12.69 7.11 2.50
CA ARG A 272 11.65 6.55 3.39
C ARG A 272 11.45 5.05 3.21
N ARG A 273 11.39 4.58 1.96
CA ARG A 273 11.29 3.13 1.66
C ARG A 273 12.51 2.37 2.18
N LEU A 274 13.72 2.87 1.91
CA LEU A 274 14.95 2.25 2.41
C LEU A 274 14.99 2.19 3.94
N LEU A 275 14.65 3.28 4.63
CA LEU A 275 14.60 3.30 6.09
C LEU A 275 13.56 2.31 6.64
N THR A 276 12.41 2.17 5.97
CA THR A 276 11.41 1.14 6.31
C THR A 276 11.95 -0.27 6.07
N SER A 277 12.66 -0.51 4.95
CA SER A 277 13.30 -1.79 4.65
C SER A 277 14.35 -2.15 5.71
N ILE A 278 15.12 -1.17 6.19
CA ILE A 278 16.09 -1.37 7.27
C ILE A 278 15.37 -1.73 8.57
N LEU A 279 14.34 -0.96 8.95
CA LEU A 279 13.55 -1.18 10.16
C LEU A 279 12.97 -2.61 10.21
N LEU A 280 12.42 -3.07 9.08
CA LEU A 280 11.80 -4.40 8.96
C LEU A 280 12.77 -5.51 8.54
N ASN A 281 14.05 -5.19 8.32
CA ASN A 281 15.05 -6.12 7.79
C ASN A 281 14.56 -6.87 6.55
N VAL A 282 14.12 -6.14 5.53
CA VAL A 282 13.59 -6.70 4.27
C VAL A 282 14.77 -7.10 3.38
N PRO A 283 14.89 -8.38 2.99
CA PRO A 283 15.97 -8.83 2.13
C PRO A 283 15.80 -8.30 0.71
N GLU A 284 16.91 -8.12 -0.02
CA GLU A 284 16.93 -7.67 -1.42
C GLU A 284 16.15 -8.61 -2.36
N SER A 285 16.15 -9.91 -2.06
CA SER A 285 15.44 -10.92 -2.84
C SER A 285 13.93 -10.70 -2.81
N LYS A 286 13.33 -10.52 -3.98
CA LYS A 286 11.88 -10.42 -4.16
C LYS A 286 11.20 -11.76 -3.82
N PRO A 287 10.33 -11.81 -2.78
CA PRO A 287 9.66 -13.04 -2.39
C PRO A 287 8.52 -13.38 -3.35
N GLN A 288 8.30 -14.67 -3.60
CA GLN A 288 7.09 -15.13 -4.29
C GLN A 288 5.86 -14.95 -3.40
N ILE A 289 4.69 -14.76 -4.02
CA ILE A 289 3.42 -14.71 -3.28
C ILE A 289 2.96 -16.16 -3.10
N GLU A 290 3.14 -16.69 -1.89
CA GLU A 290 2.85 -18.11 -1.58
C GLU A 290 1.50 -18.32 -0.88
N ALA A 291 0.85 -17.25 -0.42
CA ALA A 291 -0.48 -17.28 0.19
C ALA A 291 -1.16 -15.90 0.11
N ILE A 292 -2.49 -15.89 0.24
CA ILE A 292 -3.29 -14.66 0.31
C ILE A 292 -3.89 -14.53 1.71
N ARG A 293 -3.63 -13.42 2.39
CA ARG A 293 -4.17 -13.12 3.73
C ARG A 293 -5.47 -12.33 3.61
N VAL A 294 -6.56 -12.88 4.13
CA VAL A 294 -7.85 -12.18 4.25
C VAL A 294 -7.87 -11.39 5.56
N LEU A 295 -8.13 -10.09 5.47
CA LEU A 295 -8.27 -9.20 6.64
C LEU A 295 -9.73 -9.03 7.05
N ALA A 296 -10.64 -8.88 6.08
CA ALA A 296 -12.07 -8.72 6.32
C ALA A 296 -12.91 -9.28 5.19
N MET A 297 -14.12 -9.76 5.50
CA MET A 297 -15.11 -10.17 4.49
C MET A 297 -16.54 -10.01 5.02
N ASN A 298 -17.50 -9.86 4.10
CA ASN A 298 -18.92 -10.03 4.36
C ASN A 298 -19.39 -11.39 3.78
N GLU A 299 -20.70 -11.65 3.76
CA GLU A 299 -21.25 -12.89 3.20
C GLU A 299 -20.92 -13.06 1.70
N GLN A 300 -20.95 -11.98 0.92
CA GLN A 300 -20.61 -12.03 -0.51
C GLN A 300 -19.12 -12.32 -0.73
N GLY A 301 -18.24 -11.69 0.04
CA GLY A 301 -16.81 -11.97 0.02
C GLY A 301 -16.49 -13.41 0.42
N ARG A 302 -17.21 -13.96 1.40
CA ARG A 302 -17.08 -15.37 1.80
C ARG A 302 -17.50 -16.32 0.68
N ASN A 303 -18.64 -16.05 0.03
CA ASN A 303 -19.12 -16.84 -1.12
C ASN A 303 -18.14 -16.74 -2.30
N TYR A 304 -17.57 -15.56 -2.53
CA TYR A 304 -16.55 -15.36 -3.55
C TYR A 304 -15.28 -16.16 -3.27
N ILE A 305 -14.75 -16.13 -2.04
CA ILE A 305 -13.60 -16.96 -1.65
C ILE A 305 -13.91 -18.43 -1.93
N LYS A 306 -15.09 -18.93 -1.53
CA LYS A 306 -15.49 -20.32 -1.80
C LYS A 306 -15.51 -20.64 -3.30
N HIS A 307 -15.95 -19.69 -4.13
CA HIS A 307 -16.01 -19.82 -5.58
C HIS A 307 -14.63 -19.90 -6.23
N VAL A 308 -13.67 -19.05 -5.82
CA VAL A 308 -12.35 -18.97 -6.46
C VAL A 308 -11.30 -19.90 -5.86
N LYS A 309 -11.54 -20.44 -4.65
CA LYS A 309 -10.58 -21.24 -3.88
C LYS A 309 -9.98 -22.42 -4.66
N SER A 310 -10.76 -23.12 -5.48
CA SER A 310 -10.27 -24.31 -6.22
C SER A 310 -9.34 -23.97 -7.37
N ALA A 311 -9.38 -22.74 -7.88
CA ALA A 311 -8.57 -22.28 -8.99
C ALA A 311 -7.59 -21.15 -8.60
N CYS A 312 -7.55 -20.79 -7.31
CA CYS A 312 -6.49 -19.97 -6.76
C CYS A 312 -5.22 -20.85 -6.63
N PRO A 313 -4.06 -20.44 -7.20
CA PRO A 313 -2.86 -21.27 -7.19
C PRO A 313 -2.20 -21.36 -5.81
N VAL A 314 -2.64 -20.56 -4.85
CA VAL A 314 -2.08 -20.45 -3.51
C VAL A 314 -3.19 -20.53 -2.44
N PRO A 315 -2.89 -20.96 -1.21
CA PRO A 315 -3.85 -20.97 -0.13
C PRO A 315 -4.35 -19.56 0.21
N ILE A 316 -5.67 -19.44 0.38
CA ILE A 316 -6.34 -18.26 0.94
C ILE A 316 -6.49 -18.48 2.45
N ILE A 317 -5.81 -17.66 3.26
CA ILE A 317 -5.69 -17.79 4.71
C ILE A 317 -6.49 -16.69 5.40
N THR A 318 -7.44 -17.08 6.24
CA THR A 318 -8.25 -16.15 7.04
C THR A 318 -7.65 -15.87 8.42
N ASN A 319 -7.12 -16.88 9.11
CA ASN A 319 -6.51 -16.74 10.42
C ASN A 319 -5.08 -17.29 10.40
N ILE A 320 -4.12 -16.48 10.86
CA ILE A 320 -2.73 -16.90 11.02
C ILE A 320 -2.59 -17.73 12.29
N ASN A 321 -1.89 -18.86 12.17
CA ASN A 321 -1.64 -19.81 13.24
C ASN A 321 -0.26 -20.48 13.05
N LYS A 322 0.11 -21.39 13.95
CA LYS A 322 1.41 -22.06 13.92
C LYS A 322 1.68 -22.85 12.64
N GLN A 323 0.65 -23.31 11.91
CA GLN A 323 0.81 -24.12 10.71
C GLN A 323 0.98 -23.30 9.41
N ASN A 324 0.59 -22.02 9.41
CA ASN A 324 0.58 -21.18 8.20
C ASN A 324 1.36 -19.86 8.34
N VAL A 325 1.88 -19.57 9.53
CA VAL A 325 2.63 -18.33 9.82
C VAL A 325 3.86 -18.14 8.92
N HIS A 326 4.46 -19.24 8.44
CA HIS A 326 5.66 -19.18 7.59
C HIS A 326 5.42 -18.38 6.29
N TYR A 327 4.19 -18.39 5.76
CA TYR A 327 3.81 -17.58 4.58
C TYR A 327 3.81 -16.07 4.83
N PHE A 328 3.73 -15.64 6.09
CA PHE A 328 3.47 -14.24 6.48
C PHE A 328 4.52 -13.68 7.42
N SER A 329 5.75 -14.19 7.33
CA SER A 329 6.83 -13.83 8.27
C SER A 329 7.13 -12.33 8.29
N LEU A 330 7.01 -11.65 7.15
CA LEU A 330 7.24 -10.20 7.06
C LEU A 330 6.05 -9.40 7.59
N GLU A 331 4.82 -9.84 7.35
CA GLU A 331 3.59 -9.24 7.86
C GLU A 331 3.51 -9.35 9.39
N VAL A 332 3.89 -10.51 9.96
CA VAL A 332 4.00 -10.69 11.42
C VAL A 332 4.98 -9.69 12.01
N LYS A 333 6.20 -9.61 11.45
CA LYS A 333 7.21 -8.65 11.90
C LYS A 333 6.74 -7.21 11.76
N ALA A 334 6.08 -6.88 10.66
CA ALA A 334 5.55 -5.54 10.44
C ALA A 334 4.47 -5.18 11.48
N THR A 335 3.59 -6.11 11.82
CA THR A 335 2.60 -5.92 12.89
C THR A 335 3.24 -5.79 14.26
N ASP A 336 4.24 -6.60 14.59
CA ASP A 336 4.94 -6.50 15.87
C ASP A 336 5.67 -5.15 16.02
N VAL A 337 6.38 -4.71 14.97
CA VAL A 337 7.03 -3.38 14.96
C VAL A 337 5.98 -2.28 15.06
N TYR A 338 4.90 -2.37 14.30
CA TYR A 338 3.81 -1.38 14.34
C TYR A 338 3.20 -1.25 15.74
N SER A 339 2.98 -2.36 16.43
CA SER A 339 2.46 -2.39 17.79
C SER A 339 3.38 -1.72 18.81
N ILE A 340 4.71 -1.81 18.62
CA ILE A 340 5.66 -1.01 19.41
C ILE A 340 5.48 0.49 19.15
N LEU A 341 5.27 0.90 17.88
CA LEU A 341 5.11 2.31 17.50
C LEU A 341 3.84 2.96 18.05
N THR A 342 2.78 2.17 18.24
CA THR A 342 1.46 2.66 18.67
C THR A 342 1.15 2.32 20.13
N GLY A 343 1.98 1.51 20.79
CA GLY A 343 1.70 1.00 22.14
C GLY A 343 0.53 0.02 22.20
N GLN A 344 0.05 -0.46 21.05
CA GLN A 344 -1.03 -1.44 20.95
C GLN A 344 -0.50 -2.86 21.24
N SER A 345 -1.37 -3.75 21.70
CA SER A 345 -1.07 -5.17 21.90
C SER A 345 -1.52 -6.06 20.73
N GLN A 346 -1.83 -5.46 19.57
CA GLN A 346 -2.29 -6.18 18.40
C GLN A 346 -1.16 -7.03 17.78
N THR A 347 -1.49 -8.26 17.38
CA THR A 347 -0.60 -9.19 16.69
C THR A 347 -1.38 -9.88 15.57
N GLU A 348 -0.69 -10.60 14.68
CA GLU A 348 -1.38 -11.45 13.69
C GLU A 348 -2.21 -12.58 14.32
N PHE A 349 -1.88 -12.98 15.55
CA PHE A 349 -2.47 -14.15 16.22
C PHE A 349 -3.71 -13.82 17.06
N ASN A 350 -3.84 -12.58 17.54
CA ASN A 350 -4.99 -12.14 18.34
C ASN A 350 -5.99 -11.28 17.54
N ASN A 351 -5.79 -11.14 16.23
CA ASN A 351 -6.72 -10.49 15.31
C ASN A 351 -7.26 -11.51 14.29
N PRO A 352 -8.39 -12.18 14.59
CA PRO A 352 -9.04 -13.03 13.61
C PRO A 352 -9.59 -12.22 12.44
N VAL A 353 -9.90 -12.89 11.33
CA VAL A 353 -10.57 -12.27 10.18
C VAL A 353 -11.82 -11.51 10.63
N ILE A 354 -11.96 -10.28 10.15
CA ILE A 354 -13.12 -9.44 10.45
C ILE A 354 -14.29 -9.94 9.61
N TYR A 355 -15.39 -10.30 10.27
CA TYR A 355 -16.62 -10.70 9.59
C TYR A 355 -17.71 -9.64 9.76
N LYS A 356 -18.07 -8.96 8.67
CA LYS A 356 -19.20 -8.04 8.66
C LYS A 356 -20.50 -8.84 8.51
N ARG A 357 -21.28 -8.91 9.59
CA ARG A 357 -22.64 -9.46 9.57
C ARG A 357 -23.59 -8.50 8.83
N PRO A 358 -24.62 -9.02 8.15
CA PRO A 358 -25.61 -8.22 7.43
C PRO A 358 -26.34 -7.22 8.33
#